data_AF-A0A6J2PCP0-F1
#
_entry.id   AF-A0A6J2PCP0-F1
#
_cell.length_a   1.000
_cell.length_b   1.000
_cell.length_c   1.000
_cell.angle_alpha   90.00
_cell.angle_beta   90.00
_cell.angle_gamma   90.00
#
_symmetry.space_group_name_H-M   'P 1'
#
loop_
_entity.id
_entity.type
_entity.pdbx_description
1 polymer ?
#
loop_
_entity_poly.entity_id
_entity_poly.type
_entity_poly.pdbx_seq_one_letter_code
_entity_poly.pdbx_strand_id
1 'polypeptide(L)'
;MYEDAAEKSMTAMTRIYSYNRRVLVSRHMSELKFVEHGEGLARNLTSLRARSTRLSLQLKELHSNVQKQMQDLYRTEVDVDMQLRACRGSCRLALPFSADHPGYQALQADMDHMQKTLEQRQKAASPPEHVPHVKLQPISVGPAPPAEYKTIPTVQRELLTQFEDIVQHRLVLEELDPAEQ
;
A
#
# COMPACT_ATOMS: atom_id res chain seq x y z
N MET A 1 -11.56 -7.33 -64.24
CA MET A 1 -12.49 -7.18 -63.10
C MET A 1 -11.97 -7.83 -61.82
N TYR A 2 -11.47 -9.07 -61.84
CA TYR A 2 -10.98 -9.74 -60.63
C TYR A 2 -9.71 -9.13 -60.01
N GLU A 3 -8.77 -8.62 -60.83
CA GLU A 3 -7.53 -8.00 -60.33
C GLU A 3 -7.79 -6.69 -59.56
N ASP A 4 -8.66 -5.82 -60.08
CA ASP A 4 -9.07 -4.57 -59.41
C ASP A 4 -9.81 -4.84 -58.09
N ALA A 5 -10.64 -5.90 -58.04
CA ALA A 5 -11.30 -6.32 -56.80
C ALA A 5 -10.30 -6.86 -55.76
N ALA A 6 -9.29 -7.61 -56.20
CA ALA A 6 -8.23 -8.12 -55.33
C ALA A 6 -7.36 -6.99 -54.76
N GLU A 7 -7.00 -6.00 -55.58
CA GLU A 7 -6.23 -4.83 -55.14
C GLU A 7 -6.98 -3.98 -54.11
N LYS A 8 -8.28 -3.75 -54.34
CA LYS A 8 -9.16 -3.07 -53.38
C LYS A 8 -9.27 -3.83 -52.06
N SER A 9 -9.40 -5.15 -52.12
CA SER A 9 -9.44 -6.02 -50.94
C SER A 9 -8.13 -5.94 -50.14
N MET A 10 -6.98 -6.03 -50.80
CA MET A 10 -5.67 -5.92 -50.17
C MET A 10 -5.43 -4.54 -49.53
N THR A 11 -5.85 -3.47 -50.21
CA THR A 11 -5.76 -2.11 -49.66
C THR A 11 -6.60 -1.95 -48.40
N ALA A 12 -7.82 -2.52 -48.38
CA ALA A 12 -8.65 -2.56 -47.18
C ALA A 12 -8.00 -3.39 -46.06
N MET A 13 -7.40 -4.54 -46.39
CA MET A 13 -6.67 -5.39 -45.46
C MET A 13 -5.53 -4.62 -44.77
N THR A 14 -4.69 -3.91 -45.53
CA THR A 14 -3.60 -3.09 -44.98
C THR A 14 -4.10 -2.00 -44.05
N ARG A 15 -5.21 -1.33 -44.41
CA ARG A 15 -5.85 -0.32 -43.55
C ARG A 15 -6.33 -0.93 -42.22
N ILE A 16 -7.04 -2.06 -42.29
CA ILE A 16 -7.52 -2.77 -41.10
C ILE A 16 -6.35 -3.23 -40.23
N TYR A 17 -5.29 -3.78 -40.83
CA TYR A 17 -4.09 -4.17 -40.12
C TYR A 17 -3.45 -2.99 -39.38
N SER A 18 -3.20 -1.88 -40.08
CA SER A 18 -2.55 -0.70 -39.48
C SER A 18 -3.38 -0.07 -38.35
N TYR A 19 -4.70 -0.13 -38.44
CA TYR A 19 -5.61 0.30 -37.38
C TYR A 19 -5.48 -0.62 -36.16
N ASN A 20 -5.65 -1.93 -36.35
CA ASN A 20 -5.56 -2.90 -35.26
C ASN A 20 -4.18 -2.90 -34.60
N ARG A 21 -3.09 -2.78 -35.38
CA ARG A 21 -1.73 -2.67 -34.85
C ARG A 21 -1.60 -1.51 -33.87
N ARG A 22 -2.12 -0.33 -34.22
CA ARG A 22 -2.09 0.85 -33.35
C ARG A 22 -2.88 0.62 -32.05
N VAL A 23 -4.05 0.00 -32.14
CA VAL A 23 -4.87 -0.32 -30.97
C VAL A 23 -4.16 -1.31 -30.05
N LEU A 24 -3.59 -2.40 -30.61
CA LEU A 24 -2.88 -3.43 -29.85
C LEU A 24 -1.63 -2.86 -29.15
N VAL A 25 -0.80 -2.10 -29.86
CA VAL A 25 0.39 -1.46 -29.27
C VAL A 25 -0.02 -0.46 -28.18
N SER A 26 -1.03 0.38 -28.44
CA SER A 26 -1.52 1.34 -27.43
C SER A 26 -2.04 0.64 -26.17
N ARG A 27 -2.75 -0.49 -26.34
CA ARG A 27 -3.25 -1.28 -25.23
C ARG A 27 -2.09 -1.87 -24.43
N HIS A 28 -1.11 -2.49 -25.10
CA HIS A 28 0.07 -3.04 -24.44
C HIS A 28 0.82 -1.98 -23.62
N MET A 29 1.02 -0.78 -24.19
CA MET A 29 1.63 0.35 -23.48
C MET A 29 0.82 0.78 -22.25
N SER A 30 -0.51 0.73 -22.33
CA SER A 30 -1.38 1.06 -21.18
C SER A 30 -1.32 0.01 -20.08
N GLU A 31 -1.23 -1.27 -20.44
CA GLU A 31 -1.11 -2.38 -19.49
C GLU A 31 0.24 -2.33 -18.77
N LEU A 32 1.34 -2.01 -19.48
CA LEU A 32 2.66 -1.78 -18.88
C LEU A 32 2.64 -0.65 -17.85
N LYS A 33 2.06 0.50 -18.20
CA LYS A 33 1.92 1.63 -17.26
C LYS A 33 1.08 1.27 -16.04
N PHE A 34 0.02 0.49 -16.24
CA PHE A 34 -0.83 0.04 -15.14
C PHE A 34 -0.05 -0.82 -14.14
N VAL A 35 0.78 -1.75 -14.62
CA VAL A 35 1.65 -2.57 -13.75
C VAL A 35 2.70 -1.72 -13.05
N GLU A 36 3.38 -0.82 -13.76
CA GLU A 36 4.36 0.08 -13.15
C GLU A 36 3.75 0.91 -12.01
N HIS A 37 2.57 1.48 -12.24
CA HIS A 37 1.83 2.21 -11.20
C HIS A 37 1.40 1.30 -10.06
N GLY A 38 0.94 0.08 -10.36
CA GLY A 38 0.58 -0.93 -9.37
C GLY A 38 1.76 -1.33 -8.47
N GLU A 39 2.93 -1.57 -9.04
CA GLU A 39 4.16 -1.86 -8.30
C GLU A 39 4.58 -0.68 -7.43
N GLY A 40 4.54 0.55 -7.97
CA GLY A 40 4.84 1.75 -7.21
C GLY A 40 3.92 1.92 -6.00
N LEU A 41 2.61 1.69 -6.19
CA LEU A 41 1.63 1.72 -5.12
C LEU A 41 1.88 0.64 -4.07
N ALA A 42 2.18 -0.59 -4.49
CA ALA A 42 2.46 -1.70 -3.60
C ALA A 42 3.69 -1.43 -2.70
N ARG A 43 4.78 -0.89 -3.29
CA ARG A 43 5.97 -0.48 -2.55
C ARG A 43 5.67 0.61 -1.53
N ASN A 44 4.93 1.64 -1.94
CA ASN A 44 4.55 2.75 -1.05
C ASN A 44 3.68 2.28 0.11
N LEU A 45 2.70 1.41 -0.16
CA LEU A 45 1.80 0.89 0.87
C LEU A 45 2.55 -0.02 1.86
N THR A 46 3.48 -0.83 1.36
CA THR A 46 4.36 -1.67 2.20
C THR A 46 5.21 -0.82 3.13
N SER A 47 5.87 0.21 2.60
CA SER A 47 6.67 1.16 3.40
C SER A 47 5.82 1.91 4.43
N LEU A 48 4.65 2.38 4.03
CA LEU A 48 3.72 3.08 4.92
C LEU A 48 3.25 2.18 6.05
N ARG A 49 2.94 0.91 5.76
CA ARG A 49 2.55 -0.08 6.78
C ARG A 49 3.68 -0.33 7.78
N ALA A 50 4.90 -0.59 7.30
CA ALA A 50 6.06 -0.80 8.18
C ALA A 50 6.34 0.42 9.08
N ARG A 51 6.18 1.64 8.54
CA ARG A 51 6.29 2.87 9.33
C ARG A 51 5.16 3.00 10.35
N SER A 52 3.93 2.71 9.95
CA SER A 52 2.74 2.80 10.80
C SER A 52 2.82 1.82 11.98
N THR A 53 3.21 0.56 11.73
CA THR A 53 3.40 -0.45 12.79
C THR A 53 4.47 -0.02 13.78
N ARG A 54 5.62 0.47 13.29
CA ARG A 54 6.69 1.00 14.16
C ARG A 54 6.21 2.15 15.03
N LEU A 55 5.53 3.13 14.44
CA LEU A 55 4.99 4.28 15.19
C LEU A 55 3.94 3.85 16.21
N SER A 56 3.10 2.87 15.88
CA SER A 56 2.12 2.32 16.82
C SER A 56 2.80 1.67 18.03
N LEU A 57 3.87 0.92 17.83
CA LEU A 57 4.66 0.34 18.92
C LEU A 57 5.30 1.43 19.79
N GLN A 58 5.91 2.45 19.18
CA GLN A 58 6.50 3.59 19.90
C GLN A 58 5.46 4.35 20.73
N LEU A 59 4.26 4.56 20.19
CA LEU A 59 3.17 5.19 20.93
C LEU A 59 2.71 4.38 22.14
N LYS A 60 2.64 3.04 22.01
CA LYS A 60 2.30 2.16 23.14
C LYS A 60 3.36 2.21 24.24
N GLU A 61 4.63 2.19 23.86
CA GLU A 61 5.74 2.30 24.81
C GLU A 61 5.72 3.65 25.52
N LEU A 62 5.55 4.75 24.78
CA LEU A 62 5.48 6.09 25.34
C LEU A 62 4.28 6.24 26.29
N HIS A 63 3.11 5.72 25.92
CA HIS A 63 1.91 5.70 26.79
C HIS A 63 2.22 5.01 28.12
N SER A 64 2.79 3.80 28.09
CA SER A 64 3.19 3.05 29.29
C SER A 64 4.19 3.83 30.14
N ASN A 65 5.18 4.47 29.52
CA ASN A 65 6.19 5.25 30.23
C ASN A 65 5.60 6.48 30.91
N VAL A 66 4.74 7.23 30.21
CA VAL A 66 4.03 8.40 30.77
C VAL A 66 3.11 7.98 31.91
N GLN A 67 2.40 6.86 31.77
CA GLN A 67 1.53 6.34 32.83
C GLN A 67 2.32 6.02 34.10
N LYS A 68 3.49 5.38 33.98
CA LYS A 68 4.38 5.12 35.12
C LYS A 68 4.90 6.41 35.74
N GLN A 69 5.40 7.33 34.92
CA GLN A 69 5.89 8.63 35.39
C GLN A 69 4.82 9.42 36.14
N MET A 70 3.58 9.41 35.65
CA MET A 70 2.46 10.05 36.33
C MET A 70 2.18 9.44 37.71
N GLN A 71 2.21 8.11 37.83
CA GLN A 71 2.03 7.43 39.12
C GLN A 71 3.16 7.75 40.10
N ASP A 72 4.40 7.80 39.61
CA ASP A 72 5.55 8.14 40.43
C ASP A 72 5.52 9.61 40.87
N LEU A 73 5.10 10.52 39.99
CA LEU A 73 4.90 11.94 40.30
C LEU A 73 3.84 12.11 41.40
N TYR A 74 2.71 11.43 41.26
CA TYR A 74 1.63 11.46 42.26
C TYR A 74 2.10 10.95 43.63
N ARG A 75 2.80 9.81 43.67
CA ARG A 75 3.37 9.27 44.92
C ARG A 75 4.34 10.23 45.57
N THR A 76 5.20 10.84 44.76
CA THR A 76 6.20 11.81 45.23
C THR A 76 5.52 13.06 45.77
N GLU A 77 4.47 13.56 45.11
CA GLU A 77 3.74 14.74 45.55
C GLU A 77 3.01 14.50 46.88
N VAL A 78 2.39 13.33 47.05
CA VAL A 78 1.76 12.91 48.30
C VAL A 78 2.79 12.74 49.43
N ASP A 79 3.97 12.19 49.12
CA ASP A 79 5.07 12.08 50.09
C ASP A 79 5.56 13.47 50.53
N VAL A 80 5.79 14.38 49.58
CA VAL A 80 6.18 15.77 49.88
C VAL A 80 5.12 16.48 50.73
N ASP A 81 3.84 16.31 50.41
CA ASP A 81 2.75 16.84 51.24
C ASP A 81 2.81 16.32 52.68
N MET A 82 3.01 15.02 52.84
CA MET A 82 3.15 14.39 54.15
C MET A 82 4.36 14.93 54.92
N GLN A 83 5.52 15.04 54.25
CA GLN A 83 6.75 15.57 54.86
C GLN A 83 6.59 17.03 55.29
N LEU A 84 6.00 17.88 54.45
CA LEU A 84 5.74 19.29 54.79
C LEU A 84 4.75 19.42 55.97
N ARG A 85 3.75 18.54 56.04
CA ARG A 85 2.81 18.47 57.16
C ARG A 85 3.49 18.03 58.45
N ALA A 86 4.36 17.02 58.39
CA ALA A 86 5.11 16.53 59.55
C ALA A 86 6.03 17.61 60.16
N CYS A 87 6.62 18.47 59.32
CA CYS A 87 7.43 19.61 59.76
C CYS A 87 6.68 20.62 60.64
N ARG A 88 5.34 20.66 60.65
CA ARG A 88 4.57 21.58 61.51
C ARG A 88 4.88 21.42 63.00
N GLY A 89 5.25 20.22 63.44
CA GLY A 89 5.61 19.93 64.84
C GLY A 89 7.06 20.27 65.20
N SER A 90 7.93 20.46 64.20
CA SER A 90 9.38 20.57 64.40
C SER A 90 9.96 21.89 63.89
N CYS A 91 9.29 22.58 62.97
CA CYS A 91 9.77 23.79 62.31
C CYS A 91 9.01 25.03 62.80
N ARG A 92 9.68 26.18 62.84
CA ARG A 92 9.08 27.47 63.22
C ARG A 92 7.95 27.90 62.28
N LEU A 93 8.06 27.54 61.00
CA LEU A 93 7.07 27.81 59.95
C LEU A 93 6.96 26.59 59.05
N ALA A 94 5.75 26.28 58.59
CA ALA A 94 5.49 25.22 57.63
C ALA A 94 4.70 25.80 56.45
N LEU A 95 5.07 25.39 55.24
CA LEU A 95 4.39 25.83 54.02
C LEU A 95 3.01 25.13 53.90
N PRO A 96 1.92 25.86 53.63
CA PRO A 96 0.65 25.24 53.29
C PRO A 96 0.76 24.66 51.88
N PHE A 97 0.83 23.34 51.81
CA PHE A 97 0.83 22.55 50.57
C PHE A 97 -0.26 21.46 50.69
N SER A 98 -0.78 21.01 49.56
CA SER A 98 -1.71 19.89 49.45
C SER A 98 -1.54 19.28 48.06
N ALA A 99 -1.50 17.96 47.97
CA ALA A 99 -1.45 17.26 46.68
C ALA A 99 -2.74 17.46 45.88
N ASP A 100 -2.62 17.64 44.56
CA ASP A 100 -3.76 17.80 43.65
C ASP A 100 -4.37 16.46 43.21
N HIS A 101 -5.03 15.77 44.13
CA HIS A 101 -5.71 14.50 43.85
C HIS A 101 -6.66 14.52 42.63
N PRO A 102 -7.58 15.50 42.46
CA PRO A 102 -8.50 15.51 41.33
C PRO A 102 -7.78 15.72 39.99
N GLY A 103 -6.68 16.49 39.95
CA GLY A 103 -5.85 16.66 38.75
C GLY A 103 -5.27 15.33 38.25
N TYR A 104 -4.70 14.51 39.14
CA TYR A 104 -4.20 13.19 38.76
C TYR A 104 -5.30 12.21 38.34
N GLN A 105 -6.48 12.29 38.95
CA GLN A 105 -7.62 11.46 38.52
C GLN A 105 -8.09 11.81 37.11
N ALA A 106 -8.14 13.09 36.77
CA ALA A 106 -8.47 13.55 35.42
C ALA A 106 -7.42 13.05 34.41
N LEU A 107 -6.13 13.18 34.72
CA LEU A 107 -5.05 12.72 33.84
C LEU A 107 -5.07 11.20 33.64
N GLN A 108 -5.38 10.42 34.69
CA GLN A 108 -5.58 8.97 34.57
C GLN A 108 -6.75 8.62 33.66
N ALA A 109 -7.87 9.34 33.77
CA ALA A 109 -9.03 9.13 32.90
C ALA A 109 -8.70 9.42 31.42
N ASP A 110 -7.91 10.46 31.16
CA ASP A 110 -7.43 10.79 29.81
C ASP A 110 -6.52 9.69 29.23
N MET A 111 -5.60 9.16 30.06
CA MET A 111 -4.73 8.04 29.67
C MET A 111 -5.51 6.77 29.35
N ASP A 112 -6.54 6.45 30.13
CA ASP A 112 -7.41 5.30 29.90
C ASP A 112 -8.27 5.48 28.63
N HIS A 113 -8.75 6.70 28.38
CA HIS A 113 -9.48 7.03 27.15
C HIS A 113 -8.57 6.90 25.91
N MET A 114 -7.33 7.37 26.00
CA MET A 114 -6.33 7.20 24.93
C MET A 114 -6.06 5.72 24.66
N GLN A 115 -5.90 4.90 25.70
CA GLN A 115 -5.69 3.45 25.56
C GLN A 115 -6.86 2.78 24.83
N LYS A 116 -8.10 3.07 25.23
CA LYS A 116 -9.31 2.55 24.55
C LYS A 116 -9.34 2.92 23.07
N THR A 117 -8.96 4.17 22.75
CA THR A 117 -8.90 4.65 21.35
C THR A 117 -7.84 3.88 20.54
N LEU A 118 -6.67 3.62 21.13
CA LEU A 118 -5.60 2.84 20.50
C LEU A 118 -6.01 1.38 20.26
N GLU A 119 -6.75 0.78 21.19
CA GLU A 119 -7.27 -0.58 21.06
C GLU A 119 -8.38 -0.69 20.01
N GLN A 120 -9.29 0.29 19.93
CA GLN A 120 -10.32 0.32 18.90
C GLN A 120 -9.72 0.40 17.49
N ARG A 121 -8.65 1.20 17.31
CA ARG A 121 -7.93 1.27 16.02
C ARG A 121 -7.30 -0.06 15.61
N GLN A 122 -6.93 -0.92 16.57
CA GLN A 122 -6.40 -2.26 16.31
C GLN A 122 -7.49 -3.29 15.98
N LYS A 123 -8.74 -3.04 16.38
CA LYS A 123 -9.90 -3.91 16.07
C LYS A 123 -10.51 -3.65 14.69
N ALA A 124 -10.14 -2.56 14.03
CA ALA A 124 -10.47 -2.38 12.61
C ALA A 124 -9.85 -3.54 11.81
N ALA A 125 -10.56 -4.02 10.79
CA ALA A 125 -10.16 -5.20 10.01
C ALA A 125 -8.66 -5.19 9.73
N SER A 126 -7.96 -6.23 10.20
CA SER A 126 -6.53 -6.36 10.00
C SER A 126 -6.26 -6.30 8.50
N PRO A 127 -5.40 -5.37 8.03
CA PRO A 127 -5.01 -5.36 6.63
C PRO A 127 -4.45 -6.75 6.26
N PRO A 128 -4.70 -7.25 5.03
CA PRO A 128 -4.17 -8.54 4.56
C PRO A 128 -2.68 -8.64 4.88
N GLU A 129 -2.11 -9.81 5.22
CA GLU A 129 -0.69 -9.88 5.66
C GLU A 129 0.26 -9.25 4.64
N HIS A 130 -0.01 -9.45 3.35
CA HIS A 130 0.80 -8.95 2.24
C HIS A 130 0.05 -7.94 1.39
N VAL A 131 0.81 -7.01 0.79
CA VAL A 131 0.29 -6.11 -0.23
C VAL A 131 0.33 -6.86 -1.56
N PRO A 132 -0.79 -7.10 -2.24
CA PRO A 132 -0.78 -7.87 -3.46
C PRO A 132 -0.09 -7.10 -4.60
N HIS A 133 0.58 -7.83 -5.49
CA HIS A 133 1.31 -7.27 -6.62
C HIS A 133 0.61 -7.61 -7.94
N VAL A 134 0.51 -6.63 -8.83
CA VAL A 134 0.01 -6.88 -10.19
C VAL A 134 1.18 -7.24 -11.08
N LYS A 135 1.09 -8.35 -11.81
CA LYS A 135 2.07 -8.76 -12.81
C LYS A 135 1.44 -8.91 -14.19
N LEU A 136 2.26 -8.67 -15.21
CA LEU A 136 1.94 -8.96 -16.61
C LEU A 136 2.46 -10.35 -16.97
N GLN A 137 1.56 -11.26 -17.30
CA GLN A 137 1.92 -12.60 -17.75
C GLN A 137 1.64 -12.73 -19.25
N PRO A 138 2.60 -13.20 -20.07
CA PRO A 138 2.38 -13.42 -21.49
C PRO A 138 1.41 -14.60 -21.71
N ILE A 139 0.56 -14.49 -22.74
CA ILE A 139 -0.34 -15.56 -23.16
C ILE A 139 0.00 -15.98 -24.59
N SER A 140 0.05 -17.30 -24.82
CA SER A 140 0.10 -17.85 -26.17
C SER A 140 -1.28 -17.80 -26.80
N VAL A 141 -1.39 -17.13 -27.94
CA VAL A 141 -2.67 -16.87 -28.61
C VAL A 141 -2.66 -17.57 -29.96
N GLY A 142 -3.15 -18.81 -29.95
CA GLY A 142 -3.42 -19.57 -31.17
C GLY A 142 -2.21 -20.26 -31.80
N PRO A 143 -2.47 -21.04 -32.88
CA PRO A 143 -1.44 -21.77 -33.60
C PRO A 143 -0.52 -20.81 -34.37
N ALA A 144 0.68 -21.29 -34.68
CA ALA A 144 1.63 -20.53 -35.50
C ALA A 144 1.03 -20.18 -36.88
N PRO A 145 1.38 -19.00 -37.43
CA PRO A 145 0.91 -18.58 -38.74
C PRO A 145 1.26 -19.60 -39.83
N PRO A 146 0.34 -19.90 -40.77
CA PRO A 146 0.64 -20.71 -41.94
C PRO A 146 1.74 -20.06 -42.80
N ALA A 147 2.66 -20.88 -43.33
CA ALA A 147 3.81 -20.39 -44.11
C ALA A 147 3.38 -19.67 -45.40
N GLU A 148 2.23 -20.05 -45.95
CA GLU A 148 1.61 -19.49 -47.15
C GLU A 148 1.17 -18.03 -46.94
N TYR A 149 0.97 -17.59 -45.70
CA TYR A 149 0.67 -16.18 -45.44
C TYR A 149 1.83 -15.27 -45.86
N LYS A 150 3.07 -15.71 -45.63
CA LYS A 150 4.28 -14.94 -45.94
C LYS A 150 4.57 -14.89 -47.45
N THR A 151 3.88 -15.67 -48.26
CA THR A 151 4.05 -15.68 -49.73
C THR A 151 3.14 -14.67 -50.44
N ILE A 152 2.22 -14.02 -49.73
CA ILE A 152 1.31 -13.03 -50.31
C ILE A 152 2.10 -11.76 -50.68
N PRO A 153 2.04 -11.27 -51.95
CA PRO A 153 2.84 -10.11 -52.39
C PRO A 153 2.62 -8.84 -51.55
N THR A 154 1.38 -8.55 -51.18
CA THR A 154 1.04 -7.40 -50.33
C THR A 154 1.59 -7.54 -48.91
N VAL A 155 1.61 -8.77 -48.36
CA VAL A 155 2.19 -9.05 -47.03
C VAL A 155 3.69 -8.77 -47.03
N GLN A 156 4.40 -9.19 -48.10
CA GLN A 156 5.84 -8.92 -48.24
C GLN A 156 6.12 -7.43 -48.46
N ARG A 157 5.35 -6.77 -49.33
CA ARG A 157 5.54 -5.36 -49.67
C ARG A 157 5.29 -4.43 -48.49
N GLU A 158 4.21 -4.68 -47.73
CA GLU A 158 3.79 -3.85 -46.61
C GLU A 158 4.30 -4.38 -45.24
N LEU A 159 5.10 -5.46 -45.25
CA LEU A 159 5.67 -6.12 -44.06
C LEU A 159 4.62 -6.46 -42.99
N LEU A 160 3.48 -7.00 -43.43
CA LEU A 160 2.38 -7.37 -42.53
C LEU A 160 2.76 -8.62 -41.74
N THR A 161 2.62 -8.58 -40.42
CA THR A 161 2.76 -9.75 -39.54
C THR A 161 1.38 -10.21 -39.10
N GLN A 162 1.25 -11.44 -38.59
CA GLN A 162 0.04 -11.82 -37.83
C GLN A 162 0.11 -11.33 -36.38
N PHE A 163 0.69 -10.14 -36.15
CA PHE A 163 1.00 -9.58 -34.84
C PHE A 163 1.90 -10.48 -33.98
N GLU A 164 2.71 -11.33 -34.61
CA GLU A 164 3.69 -12.21 -33.95
C GLU A 164 4.66 -11.44 -33.04
N ASP A 165 4.93 -10.18 -33.40
CA ASP A 165 5.80 -9.25 -32.69
C ASP A 165 5.13 -8.57 -31.48
N ILE A 166 3.81 -8.72 -31.32
CA ILE A 166 3.05 -8.14 -30.22
C ILE A 166 2.59 -9.26 -29.28
N VAL A 167 3.32 -9.43 -28.18
CA VAL A 167 2.94 -10.40 -27.14
C VAL A 167 1.67 -9.92 -26.44
N GLN A 168 0.64 -10.76 -26.42
CA GLN A 168 -0.54 -10.50 -25.60
C GLN A 168 -0.25 -10.86 -24.15
N HIS A 169 -0.71 -10.01 -23.24
CA HIS A 169 -0.52 -10.21 -21.82
C HIS A 169 -1.87 -10.28 -21.09
N ARG A 170 -1.87 -10.93 -19.93
CA ARG A 170 -2.94 -10.83 -18.94
C ARG A 170 -2.37 -10.29 -17.64
N LEU A 171 -3.17 -9.45 -17.00
CA LEU A 171 -2.90 -8.96 -15.66
C LEU A 171 -3.28 -10.05 -14.66
N VAL A 172 -2.34 -10.41 -13.80
CA VAL A 172 -2.53 -11.37 -12.71
C VAL A 172 -2.22 -10.65 -11.40
N LEU A 173 -3.07 -10.86 -10.40
CA LEU A 173 -2.79 -10.44 -9.04
C LEU A 173 -2.06 -11.59 -8.35
N GLU A 174 -0.82 -11.37 -7.97
CA GLU A 174 -0.03 -12.31 -7.20
C GLU A 174 -0.16 -11.94 -5.72
N GLU A 175 -0.64 -12.89 -4.94
CA GLU A 175 -0.48 -12.88 -3.49
C GLU A 175 0.93 -13.42 -3.25
N LEU A 176 1.82 -12.61 -2.66
CA LEU A 176 3.16 -13.08 -2.29
C LEU A 176 3.01 -14.28 -1.35
N ASP A 177 3.38 -15.47 -1.81
CA ASP A 177 3.42 -16.68 -1.00
C ASP A 177 4.43 -16.48 0.15
N PRO A 178 4.10 -16.86 1.39
CA PRO A 178 4.98 -16.70 2.56
C PRO A 178 6.26 -17.55 2.50
N ALA A 179 6.56 -18.23 1.38
CA ALA A 179 7.69 -19.13 1.20
C ALA A 179 8.89 -18.53 0.43
N GLU A 180 8.81 -17.27 -0.03
CA GLU A 180 9.92 -16.58 -0.72
C GLU A 180 10.57 -15.45 0.13
N GLN A 181 10.77 -15.69 1.43
CA GLN A 181 11.66 -14.88 2.29
C GLN A 181 12.84 -15.69 2.79
#